data_AF-A0A935ELX4-F1
#
_entry.id   AF-A0A935ELX4-F1
#
_cell.length_a   1.000
_cell.length_b   1.000
_cell.length_c   1.000
_cell.angle_alpha   90.00
_cell.angle_beta   90.00
_cell.angle_gamma   90.00
#
_symmetry.space_group_name_H-M   'P 1'
#
loop_
_entity.id
_entity.type
_entity.pdbx_description
1 polymer ?
#
loop_
_entity_poly.entity_id
_entity_poly.type
_entity_poly.pdbx_seq_one_letter_code
_entity_poly.pdbx_strand_id
1 'polypeptide(L)'
;MNGYTIYSYGDLDTLALIFNAIAAMMGGDSYLGAIAMVLILGFFGALIAMAVMKHLYGVQWLIAVFLINGVLLVPKTTVQIIDKTAAQAPVLVDNVPWGIGSLASIVTSTGSGLTELFETAFQTLPAVLTGNGMVTLPGSLTYERTGMMFGATLIQEASKTRFKDPVFETDLGQLHCQLHHL
;
A
#
# COMPACT_ATOMS: atom_id res chain seq x y z
N MET A 1 -1.65 17.18 17.27
CA MET A 1 -0.92 16.41 16.25
C MET A 1 -1.75 16.50 14.98
N ASN A 2 -1.44 17.42 14.06
CA ASN A 2 -2.26 17.68 12.88
C ASN A 2 -1.55 17.17 11.62
N GLY A 3 -1.27 15.87 11.59
CA GLY A 3 -0.60 15.21 10.47
C GLY A 3 -1.32 13.93 10.05
N TYR A 4 -1.16 13.54 8.79
CA TYR A 4 -1.75 12.32 8.24
C TYR A 4 -0.90 11.10 8.62
N THR A 5 -1.55 10.01 9.02
CA THR A 5 -0.87 8.74 9.32
C THR A 5 -0.90 7.82 8.09
N ILE A 6 0.25 7.23 7.77
CA ILE A 6 0.43 6.27 6.68
C ILE A 6 1.01 4.99 7.25
N TYR A 7 0.47 3.85 6.81
CA TYR A 7 0.92 2.53 7.25
C TYR A 7 1.86 1.89 6.23
N SER A 8 2.98 1.34 6.71
CA SER A 8 3.90 0.49 5.94
C SER A 8 3.93 -0.94 6.50
N TYR A 9 4.33 -1.90 5.66
CA TYR A 9 4.53 -3.31 6.01
C TYR A 9 5.93 -3.75 5.61
N GLY A 10 6.85 -3.78 6.58
CA GLY A 10 8.17 -4.40 6.44
C GLY A 10 9.29 -3.52 5.87
N ASP A 11 9.00 -2.40 5.22
CA ASP A 11 10.02 -1.45 4.75
C ASP A 11 9.55 0.00 4.93
N LEU A 12 9.96 0.61 6.04
CA LEU A 12 9.62 1.99 6.38
C LEU A 12 10.60 2.98 5.73
N ASP A 13 11.85 2.56 5.51
CA ASP A 13 12.92 3.41 5.01
C ASP A 13 12.70 3.83 3.55
N THR A 14 12.26 2.91 2.69
CA THR A 14 11.92 3.27 1.30
C THR A 14 10.72 4.21 1.21
N LEU A 15 9.70 3.99 2.04
CA LEU A 15 8.54 4.87 2.09
C LEU A 15 8.93 6.27 2.58
N ALA A 16 9.76 6.35 3.61
CA ALA A 16 10.32 7.61 4.09
C ALA A 16 11.15 8.32 3.02
N LEU A 17 11.97 7.58 2.25
CA LEU A 17 12.75 8.13 1.14
C LEU A 17 11.86 8.73 0.05
N ILE A 18 10.76 8.05 -0.32
CA ILE A 18 9.81 8.54 -1.32
C ILE A 18 9.14 9.84 -0.84
N PHE A 19 8.64 9.87 0.40
CA PHE A 19 8.02 11.07 0.94
C PHE A 19 9.02 12.22 1.09
N ASN A 20 10.26 11.95 1.46
CA ASN A 20 11.32 12.94 1.53
C ASN A 20 11.68 13.49 0.14
N ALA A 21 11.74 12.63 -0.88
CA ALA A 21 11.93 13.07 -2.27
C ALA A 21 10.79 13.99 -2.74
N ILE A 22 9.54 13.64 -2.42
CA ILE A 22 8.38 14.50 -2.69
C ILE A 22 8.53 15.84 -1.97
N ALA A 23 8.87 15.83 -0.67
CA ALA A 23 9.10 17.03 0.10
C ALA A 23 10.21 17.92 -0.48
N ALA A 24 11.29 17.33 -1.00
CA ALA A 24 12.36 18.05 -1.68
C ALA A 24 11.90 18.70 -2.99
N MET A 25 11.12 17.99 -3.81
CA MET A 25 10.53 18.54 -5.04
C MET A 25 9.61 19.73 -4.76
N MET A 26 8.86 19.67 -3.66
CA MET A 26 7.96 20.74 -3.19
C MET A 26 8.69 21.94 -2.58
N GLY A 27 9.98 21.79 -2.26
CA GLY A 27 10.85 22.86 -1.79
C GLY A 27 11.52 23.65 -2.91
N GLY A 28 11.49 23.18 -4.15
CA GLY A 28 12.12 23.86 -5.28
C GLY A 28 11.30 25.04 -5.81
N ASP A 29 11.98 26.16 -6.11
CA ASP A 29 11.35 27.37 -6.65
C ASP A 29 10.59 27.12 -7.96
N SER A 30 11.07 26.16 -8.77
CA SER A 30 10.44 25.72 -10.02
C SER A 30 9.02 25.19 -9.81
N TYR A 31 8.70 24.63 -8.63
CA TYR A 31 7.38 24.08 -8.34
C TYR A 31 6.32 25.18 -8.21
N LEU A 32 6.62 26.23 -7.45
CA LEU A 32 5.73 27.38 -7.34
C LEU A 32 5.59 28.10 -8.69
N GLY A 33 6.68 28.18 -9.47
CA GLY A 33 6.64 28.69 -10.84
C GLY A 33 5.72 27.88 -11.75
N ALA A 34 5.73 26.55 -11.64
CA ALA A 34 4.84 25.67 -12.40
C ALA A 34 3.36 25.88 -12.01
N ILE A 35 3.04 25.97 -10.72
CA ILE A 35 1.68 26.29 -10.25
C ILE A 35 1.24 27.65 -10.78
N ALA A 36 2.10 28.67 -10.67
CA ALA A 36 1.79 30.01 -11.16
C ALA A 36 1.49 30.01 -12.66
N MET A 37 2.27 29.28 -13.47
CA MET A 37 2.01 29.14 -14.91
C MET A 37 0.67 28.48 -15.20
N VAL A 38 0.32 27.40 -14.49
CA VAL A 38 -0.99 26.73 -14.64
C VAL A 38 -2.13 27.69 -14.30
N LEU A 39 -1.99 28.48 -13.22
CA LEU A 39 -3.00 29.47 -12.82
C LEU A 39 -3.13 30.60 -13.84
N ILE A 40 -2.02 31.12 -14.36
CA ILE A 40 -2.02 32.21 -15.35
C ILE A 40 -2.63 31.72 -16.67
N LEU A 41 -2.15 30.60 -17.21
CA LEU A 41 -2.68 30.01 -18.44
C LEU A 41 -4.16 29.66 -18.28
N GLY A 42 -4.54 29.16 -17.10
CA GLY A 42 -5.93 28.88 -16.79
C GLY A 42 -6.80 30.13 -16.72
N PHE A 43 -6.30 31.20 -16.10
CA PHE A 43 -7.02 32.48 -16.04
C PHE A 43 -7.28 33.03 -17.45
N PHE A 44 -6.25 33.08 -18.30
CA PHE A 44 -6.41 33.53 -19.68
C PHE A 44 -7.29 32.60 -20.51
N GLY A 45 -7.16 31.28 -20.35
CA GLY A 45 -8.02 30.29 -20.98
C GLY A 45 -9.50 30.49 -20.62
N ALA A 46 -9.79 30.75 -19.34
CA ALA A 46 -11.14 31.04 -18.88
C ALA A 46 -11.70 32.35 -19.46
N LEU A 47 -10.89 33.42 -19.54
CA LEU A 47 -11.30 34.68 -20.16
C LEU A 47 -11.66 34.49 -21.64
N ILE A 48 -10.85 33.76 -22.40
CA ILE A 48 -11.10 33.45 -23.81
C ILE A 48 -12.37 32.60 -23.95
N ALA A 49 -12.54 31.57 -23.11
CA ALA A 49 -13.73 30.72 -23.13
C ALA A 49 -15.01 31.52 -22.85
N MET A 50 -14.98 32.48 -21.92
CA MET A 50 -16.11 33.37 -21.66
C MET A 50 -16.39 34.33 -22.83
N ALA A 51 -15.34 34.87 -23.47
CA ALA A 51 -15.47 35.77 -24.61
C ALA A 51 -16.09 35.09 -25.83
N VAL A 52 -15.74 33.81 -26.08
CA VAL A 52 -16.19 33.06 -27.27
C VAL A 52 -17.54 32.39 -27.05
N MET A 53 -17.74 31.71 -25.92
CA MET A 53 -18.91 30.83 -25.73
C MET A 53 -20.06 31.46 -24.92
N LYS A 54 -19.91 32.69 -24.39
CA LYS A 54 -20.92 33.41 -23.57
C LYS A 54 -21.55 32.60 -22.42
N HIS A 55 -20.93 31.48 -22.03
CA HIS A 55 -21.39 30.61 -20.95
C HIS A 55 -20.45 30.70 -19.76
N LEU A 56 -20.98 30.47 -18.57
CA LEU A 56 -20.24 30.42 -17.30
C LEU A 56 -19.26 29.23 -17.18
N TYR A 57 -19.05 28.45 -18.25
CA TYR A 57 -18.13 27.29 -18.24
C TYR A 57 -16.69 27.72 -17.92
N GLY A 58 -16.26 28.88 -18.41
CA GLY A 58 -14.93 29.43 -18.09
C GLY A 58 -14.74 29.69 -16.60
N VAL A 59 -15.77 30.20 -15.91
CA VAL A 59 -15.73 30.45 -14.46
C VAL A 59 -15.72 29.15 -13.67
N GLN A 60 -16.55 28.17 -14.04
CA GLN A 60 -16.58 26.86 -13.38
C GLN A 60 -15.23 26.14 -13.49
N TRP A 61 -14.61 26.17 -14.68
CA TRP A 61 -13.29 25.59 -14.90
C TRP A 61 -12.21 26.31 -14.07
N LEU A 62 -12.27 27.65 -14.01
CA LEU A 62 -11.35 28.44 -13.21
C LEU A 62 -11.49 28.12 -11.72
N ILE A 63 -12.72 28.03 -11.20
CA ILE A 63 -12.98 27.62 -9.82
C ILE A 63 -12.40 26.23 -9.55
N ALA A 64 -12.59 25.26 -10.46
CA ALA A 64 -12.03 23.92 -10.29
C ALA A 64 -10.48 23.95 -10.23
N VAL A 65 -9.83 24.71 -11.10
CA VAL A 65 -8.37 24.85 -11.12
C VAL A 65 -7.85 25.50 -9.84
N PHE A 66 -8.47 26.57 -9.37
CA PHE A 66 -8.10 27.22 -8.12
C PHE A 66 -8.37 26.32 -6.91
N LEU A 67 -9.46 25.56 -6.90
CA LEU A 67 -9.79 24.65 -5.82
C LEU A 67 -8.81 23.49 -5.77
N ILE A 68 -8.50 22.86 -6.90
CA ILE A 68 -7.53 21.75 -6.95
C ILE A 68 -6.14 22.24 -6.55
N ASN A 69 -5.63 23.31 -7.14
CA ASN A 69 -4.29 23.80 -6.79
C ASN A 69 -4.24 24.34 -5.36
N GLY A 70 -5.24 25.12 -4.95
CA GLY A 70 -5.29 25.77 -3.65
C GLY A 70 -5.59 24.84 -2.47
N VAL A 71 -6.29 23.72 -2.68
CA VAL A 71 -6.62 22.76 -1.61
C VAL A 71 -5.72 21.53 -1.64
N LEU A 72 -5.36 21.00 -2.81
CA LEU A 72 -4.58 19.76 -2.88
C LEU A 72 -3.07 19.98 -2.95
N LEU A 73 -2.60 21.01 -3.65
CA LEU A 73 -1.19 21.13 -4.03
C LEU A 73 -0.42 22.17 -3.21
N VAL A 74 -1.05 23.31 -2.91
CA VAL A 74 -0.43 24.42 -2.17
C VAL A 74 -0.27 24.15 -0.67
N PRO A 75 -1.27 23.64 0.07
CA PRO A 75 -1.14 23.46 1.50
C PRO A 75 -0.23 22.26 1.78
N LYS A 76 0.69 22.47 2.71
CA LYS A 76 1.70 21.49 3.12
C LYS A 76 1.27 20.87 4.45
N THR A 77 1.49 19.58 4.59
CA THR A 77 1.16 18.81 5.79
C THR A 77 2.34 17.94 6.21
N THR A 78 2.34 17.55 7.47
CA THR A 78 3.29 16.58 8.02
C THR A 78 2.66 15.20 7.94
N VAL A 79 3.41 14.24 7.40
CA VAL A 79 3.03 12.85 7.29
C VAL A 79 3.79 12.04 8.33
N GLN A 80 3.08 11.20 9.08
CA GLN A 80 3.68 10.23 10.00
C GLN A 80 3.57 8.84 9.39
N ILE A 81 4.70 8.19 9.18
CA ILE A 81 4.80 6.83 8.67
C ILE A 81 4.96 5.90 9.87
N ILE A 82 4.05 4.93 10.00
CA ILE A 82 4.05 3.92 11.03
C ILE A 82 4.18 2.55 10.38
N ASP A 83 5.17 1.77 10.80
CA ASP A 83 5.31 0.39 10.40
C ASP A 83 4.42 -0.49 11.28
N LYS A 84 3.49 -1.21 10.63
CA LYS A 84 2.57 -2.13 11.28
C LYS A 84 3.26 -3.40 11.78
N THR A 85 4.42 -3.75 11.21
CA THR A 85 5.20 -4.90 11.65
C THR A 85 6.02 -4.65 12.91
N ALA A 86 5.96 -3.41 13.44
CA ALA A 86 6.70 -2.94 14.62
C ALA A 86 8.23 -3.15 14.52
N ALA A 87 8.78 -3.24 13.31
CA ALA A 87 10.21 -3.46 13.10
C ALA A 87 11.01 -2.16 13.29
N GLN A 88 10.41 -1.00 13.02
CA GLN A 88 11.06 0.31 13.09
C GLN A 88 10.20 1.38 13.79
N ALA A 89 10.87 2.40 14.36
CA ALA A 89 10.20 3.53 15.01
C ALA A 89 9.49 4.44 13.98
N PRO A 90 8.37 5.11 14.34
CA PRO A 90 7.66 6.00 13.42
C PRO A 90 8.54 7.14 12.91
N VAL A 91 8.49 7.41 11.60
CA VAL A 91 9.21 8.52 10.96
C VAL A 91 8.23 9.61 10.54
N LEU A 92 8.62 10.87 10.78
CA LEU A 92 7.86 12.04 10.35
C LEU A 92 8.53 12.67 9.13
N VAL A 93 7.72 12.99 8.13
CA VAL A 93 8.16 13.72 6.93
C VAL A 93 7.31 14.98 6.78
N ASP A 94 7.98 16.12 6.83
CA ASP A 94 7.35 17.45 6.66
C ASP A 94 7.29 17.87 5.18
N ASN A 95 6.56 18.95 4.90
CA ASN A 95 6.52 19.61 3.58
C ASN A 95 5.90 18.76 2.45
N VAL A 96 5.02 17.81 2.78
CA VAL A 96 4.30 16.99 1.80
C VAL A 96 3.01 17.72 1.36
N PRO A 97 2.61 17.68 0.08
CA PRO A 97 1.34 18.27 -0.35
C PRO A 97 0.18 17.59 0.35
N TRP A 98 -0.78 18.39 0.81
CA TRP A 98 -1.96 17.90 1.50
C TRP A 98 -2.73 16.83 0.69
N GLY A 99 -2.85 17.01 -0.62
CA GLY A 99 -3.52 16.05 -1.50
C GLY A 99 -2.82 14.69 -1.52
N ILE A 100 -1.49 14.66 -1.52
CA ILE A 100 -0.74 13.41 -1.47
C ILE A 100 -0.84 12.78 -0.08
N GLY A 101 -0.64 13.56 0.98
CA GLY A 101 -0.70 13.05 2.36
C GLY A 101 -2.06 12.47 2.72
N SER A 102 -3.15 13.16 2.35
CA SER A 102 -4.52 12.71 2.60
C SER A 102 -4.88 11.45 1.81
N LEU A 103 -4.59 11.42 0.50
CA LEU A 103 -4.86 10.25 -0.34
C LEU A 103 -4.06 9.04 0.12
N ALA A 104 -2.77 9.21 0.43
CA ALA A 104 -1.94 8.11 0.89
C ALA A 104 -2.43 7.55 2.25
N SER A 105 -2.90 8.41 3.15
CA SER A 105 -3.51 7.99 4.42
C SER A 105 -4.79 7.18 4.19
N ILE A 106 -5.68 7.64 3.31
CA ILE A 106 -6.93 6.92 2.99
C ILE A 106 -6.64 5.55 2.37
N VAL A 107 -5.73 5.51 1.39
CA VAL A 107 -5.37 4.28 0.68
C VAL A 107 -4.72 3.29 1.64
N THR A 108 -3.76 3.72 2.46
CA THR A 108 -3.07 2.81 3.39
C THR A 108 -3.94 2.39 4.56
N SER A 109 -4.82 3.26 5.07
CA SER A 109 -5.83 2.88 6.07
C SER A 109 -6.83 1.85 5.54
N THR A 110 -7.23 1.98 4.27
CA THR A 110 -8.15 1.02 3.65
C THR A 110 -7.42 -0.30 3.37
N GLY A 111 -6.20 -0.22 2.84
CA GLY A 111 -5.32 -1.37 2.60
C GLY A 111 -5.03 -2.14 3.89
N SER A 112 -4.76 -1.45 4.99
CA SER A 112 -4.53 -2.09 6.28
C SER A 112 -5.77 -2.84 6.77
N GLY A 113 -6.96 -2.24 6.64
CA GLY A 113 -8.21 -2.91 6.97
C GLY A 113 -8.44 -4.17 6.11
N LEU A 114 -8.16 -4.10 4.81
CA LEU A 114 -8.25 -5.26 3.92
C LEU A 114 -7.26 -6.36 4.32
N THR A 115 -6.02 -6.01 4.67
CA THR A 115 -5.01 -6.97 5.15
C THR A 115 -5.45 -7.63 6.45
N GLU A 116 -5.97 -6.87 7.41
CA GLU A 116 -6.51 -7.41 8.68
C GLU A 116 -7.68 -8.39 8.42
N LEU A 117 -8.52 -8.12 7.42
CA LEU A 117 -9.59 -9.04 6.99
C LEU A 117 -9.02 -10.32 6.37
N PHE A 118 -7.99 -10.22 5.52
CA PHE A 118 -7.30 -11.39 4.97
C PHE A 118 -6.67 -12.23 6.08
N GLU A 119 -5.98 -11.60 7.03
CA GLU A 119 -5.39 -12.31 8.17
C GLU A 119 -6.45 -13.04 9.00
N THR A 120 -7.59 -12.40 9.27
CA THR A 120 -8.72 -13.01 9.98
C THR A 120 -9.30 -14.22 9.21
N ALA A 121 -9.46 -14.10 7.89
CA ALA A 121 -9.93 -15.19 7.06
C ALA A 121 -8.93 -16.37 7.06
N PHE A 122 -7.63 -16.12 6.93
CA PHE A 122 -6.60 -17.17 6.95
C PHE A 122 -6.39 -17.79 8.33
N GLN A 123 -6.73 -17.11 9.41
CA GLN A 123 -6.75 -17.69 10.76
C GLN A 123 -7.95 -18.61 11.00
N THR A 124 -9.08 -18.37 10.33
CA THR A 124 -10.33 -19.13 10.49
C THR A 124 -10.47 -20.29 9.50
N LEU A 125 -9.86 -20.19 8.31
CA LEU A 125 -9.84 -21.23 7.27
C LEU A 125 -9.34 -22.61 7.74
N PRO A 126 -8.29 -22.74 8.58
CA PRO A 126 -7.84 -24.05 9.06
C PRO A 126 -8.87 -24.74 9.96
N ALA A 127 -9.68 -23.98 10.72
CA ALA A 127 -10.69 -24.54 11.62
C ALA A 127 -11.87 -25.20 10.87
N VAL A 128 -12.15 -24.77 9.64
CA VAL A 128 -13.23 -25.31 8.80
C VAL A 128 -12.77 -26.54 8.01
N LEU A 129 -11.49 -26.59 7.60
CA LEU A 129 -10.96 -27.66 6.75
C LEU A 129 -10.49 -28.91 7.51
N THR A 130 -10.11 -28.79 8.79
CA THR A 130 -9.52 -29.94 9.51
C THR A 130 -10.51 -30.85 10.21
N GLY A 131 -11.79 -30.47 10.36
CA GLY A 131 -12.88 -31.30 10.96
C GLY A 131 -12.67 -31.74 12.43
N ASN A 132 -11.45 -31.62 12.92
CA ASN A 132 -10.98 -31.92 14.26
C ASN A 132 -10.55 -30.59 14.89
N GLY A 133 -11.06 -30.34 16.08
CA GLY A 133 -11.00 -29.04 16.76
C GLY A 133 -9.63 -28.35 16.70
N MET A 134 -9.68 -27.10 16.27
CA MET A 134 -8.76 -26.03 16.63
C MET A 134 -7.29 -26.21 16.22
N VAL A 135 -7.04 -26.15 14.90
CA VAL A 135 -5.75 -25.69 14.39
C VAL A 135 -5.84 -24.17 14.22
N THR A 136 -5.83 -23.42 15.32
CA THR A 136 -5.61 -21.97 15.25
C THR A 136 -4.17 -21.79 14.79
N LEU A 137 -3.94 -21.17 13.63
CA LEU A 137 -2.59 -20.83 13.20
C LEU A 137 -2.00 -19.92 14.29
N PRO A 138 -0.94 -20.34 15.04
CA PRO A 138 -0.46 -19.59 16.19
C PRO A 138 -0.07 -18.18 15.76
N GLY A 139 -0.35 -17.17 16.58
CA GLY A 139 -0.13 -15.73 16.28
C GLY A 139 1.33 -15.33 15.99
N SER A 140 2.23 -16.30 15.89
CA SER A 140 3.58 -16.20 15.33
C SER A 140 3.63 -16.34 13.80
N LEU A 141 2.49 -16.56 13.13
CA LEU A 141 2.36 -16.64 11.67
C LEU A 141 1.56 -15.48 11.06
N THR A 142 1.13 -14.51 11.88
CA THR A 142 0.56 -13.25 11.40
C THR A 142 1.58 -12.56 10.51
N TYR A 143 1.17 -12.14 9.31
CA TYR A 143 2.08 -11.54 8.32
C TYR A 143 2.74 -10.28 8.89
N GLU A 144 2.00 -9.52 9.72
CA GLU A 144 2.52 -8.40 10.53
C GLU A 144 3.77 -8.75 11.37
N ARG A 145 3.95 -9.97 11.87
CA ARG A 145 5.09 -10.27 12.78
C ARG A 145 6.23 -11.02 12.13
N THR A 146 5.97 -11.65 10.98
CA THR A 146 6.82 -12.73 10.48
C THR A 146 7.18 -12.58 9.02
N GLY A 147 6.53 -11.68 8.25
CA GLY A 147 6.92 -11.24 6.89
C GLY A 147 7.47 -12.33 5.95
N MET A 148 8.78 -12.62 6.06
CA MET A 148 9.53 -13.58 5.23
C MET A 148 9.60 -15.03 5.78
N MET A 149 9.34 -15.25 7.08
CA MET A 149 9.48 -16.57 7.74
C MET A 149 8.24 -17.47 7.58
N PHE A 150 7.13 -16.91 7.07
CA PHE A 150 5.92 -17.66 6.73
C PHE A 150 6.22 -18.76 5.69
N GLY A 151 6.98 -18.45 4.64
CA GLY A 151 7.35 -19.41 3.60
C GLY A 151 8.24 -20.55 4.11
N ALA A 152 9.21 -20.25 4.96
CA ALA A 152 10.08 -21.26 5.57
C ALA A 152 9.29 -22.20 6.48
N THR A 153 8.33 -21.66 7.25
CA THR A 153 7.47 -22.44 8.14
C THR A 153 6.49 -23.31 7.35
N LEU A 154 5.93 -22.80 6.24
CA LEU A 154 5.08 -23.58 5.33
C LEU A 154 5.83 -24.75 4.69
N ILE A 155 7.05 -24.52 4.18
CA ILE A 155 7.87 -25.60 3.60
C ILE A 155 8.24 -26.62 4.67
N GLN A 156 8.56 -26.16 5.88
CA GLN A 156 8.89 -27.04 6.99
C GLN A 156 7.69 -27.87 7.45
N GLU A 157 6.48 -27.31 7.54
CA GLU A 157 5.26 -28.06 7.87
C GLU A 157 4.81 -28.97 6.72
N ALA A 158 4.90 -28.51 5.46
CA ALA A 158 4.64 -29.35 4.28
C ALA A 158 5.60 -30.54 4.17
N SER A 159 6.86 -30.37 4.61
CA SER A 159 7.84 -31.46 4.67
C SER A 159 7.54 -32.49 5.77
N LYS A 160 6.79 -32.09 6.81
CA LYS A 160 6.35 -32.98 7.90
C LYS A 160 5.03 -33.67 7.57
N THR A 161 4.21 -33.13 6.68
CA THR A 161 3.01 -33.79 6.19
C THR A 161 3.39 -34.93 5.24
N ARG A 162 3.49 -36.14 5.79
CA ARG A 162 3.51 -37.39 5.01
C ARG A 162 2.10 -37.68 4.50
N PHE A 163 1.89 -37.61 3.19
CA PHE A 163 0.68 -38.14 2.56
C PHE A 163 0.63 -39.65 2.80
N LYS A 164 -0.28 -40.10 3.66
CA LYS A 164 -0.60 -41.53 3.84
C LYS A 164 -1.53 -41.97 2.72
N ASP A 165 -1.05 -41.98 1.48
CA ASP A 165 -1.77 -42.65 0.40
C ASP A 165 -0.97 -43.90 -0.02
N PRO A 166 -1.45 -45.12 0.29
CA PRO A 166 -0.73 -46.36 0.01
C PRO A 166 -0.47 -46.56 -1.49
N VAL A 167 -1.24 -45.90 -2.36
CA VAL A 167 -1.08 -45.95 -3.82
C VAL A 167 0.17 -45.16 -4.26
N PHE A 168 0.48 -44.05 -3.60
CA PHE A 168 1.61 -43.19 -3.95
C PHE A 168 2.96 -43.78 -3.53
N GLU A 169 2.99 -44.51 -2.40
CA GLU A 169 4.17 -45.26 -1.95
C GLU A 169 4.49 -46.43 -2.91
N THR A 170 3.48 -47.12 -3.43
CA THR A 170 3.69 -48.18 -4.43
C THR A 170 4.19 -47.64 -5.78
N ASP A 171 3.69 -46.48 -6.21
CA ASP A 171 4.06 -45.89 -7.50
C ASP A 171 5.50 -45.33 -7.50
N LEU A 172 5.94 -44.75 -6.39
CA LEU A 172 7.33 -44.28 -6.20
C LEU A 172 8.34 -45.44 -6.14
N GLY A 173 7.97 -46.57 -5.51
CA GLY A 173 8.79 -47.77 -5.53
C GLY A 173 8.94 -48.35 -6.95
N GLN A 174 7.88 -48.26 -7.74
CA GLN A 174 7.87 -48.74 -9.13
C GLN A 174 8.71 -47.84 -10.05
N LEU A 175 8.64 -46.51 -9.88
CA LEU A 175 9.46 -45.52 -10.59
C LEU A 175 10.96 -45.68 -10.27
N HIS A 176 11.31 -45.99 -9.01
CA HIS A 176 12.69 -46.25 -8.63
C HIS A 176 13.27 -47.51 -9.29
N CYS A 177 12.48 -48.58 -9.41
CA CYS A 177 12.90 -49.80 -10.11
C CYS A 177 13.05 -49.61 -11.63
N GLN A 178 12.28 -48.71 -12.24
CA GLN A 178 12.32 -48.49 -13.70
C GLN A 178 13.52 -47.63 -14.15
N LEU A 179 14.05 -46.79 -13.26
CA LEU A 179 15.21 -45.91 -13.54
C LEU A 179 16.55 -46.64 -13.46
N HIS A 180 16.58 -47.84 -12.87
CA HIS A 180 17.78 -48.68 -12.74
C HIS A 180 17.95 -49.68 -13.91
N HIS A 181 17.04 -49.62 -14.90
CA HIS A 181 17.00 -50.49 -16.08
C HIS A 181 17.06 -49.71 -17.42
N LEU A 182 17.40 -48.42 -17.38
CA LEU A 182 17.85 -47.61 -18.52
C LEU A 182 19.30 -47.19 -18.30
#